data_AF-A0A7Z8LAI1-F1
#
_entry.id   AF-A0A7Z8LAI1-F1
#
_cell.length_a   1.000
_cell.length_b   1.000
_cell.length_c   1.000
_cell.angle_alpha   90.00
_cell.angle_beta   90.00
_cell.angle_gamma   90.00
#
_symmetry.space_group_name_H-M   'P 1'
#
loop_
_entity.id
_entity.type
_entity.pdbx_description
1 polymer ?
#
loop_
_entity_poly.entity_id
_entity_poly.type
_entity_poly.pdbx_seq_one_letter_code
_entity_poly.pdbx_strand_id
1 'polypeptide(L)'
;MRLACFPTLPTAPLGGGAWVRFPPPCSPERSCVQTLRNIDELRTWRAAHAQRTVAVVPTMGALHAGHLSLIERARSEADVVVVTVFVNPIQFDDAEDLESYPQTLDDDIIACSQAGVDAIFVPPRAEMYPNGYCTFTEVVGPLSSTLCGASRPGHFRGVTTVVLKLFNLVQPQVAVFGEKDLQQALIIQRMLSDLHVPVRLVVAPTIRDIDGLPLSSRNVRLGEEGRLKALALPRGLDKANRAFADGETTSIKLVEIVYEELLVHPGVEVDYADVVQLHNFADVTEAKAGDLLAVAVFIDGVRLIDHILLGGPALAVVPEAD
;
A
#
# COMPACT_ATOMS: atom_id res chain seq x y z
N MET A 1 -11.82 22.67 -23.57
CA MET A 1 -12.13 21.24 -23.32
C MET A 1 -10.89 20.44 -23.68
N ARG A 2 -9.91 20.38 -22.77
CA ARG A 2 -8.62 19.72 -22.98
C ARG A 2 -8.60 18.47 -22.08
N LEU A 3 -8.57 17.30 -22.70
CA LEU A 3 -8.28 16.03 -22.05
C LEU A 3 -6.86 16.10 -21.48
N ALA A 4 -6.70 15.90 -20.18
CA ALA A 4 -5.41 15.75 -19.55
C ALA A 4 -4.85 14.36 -19.91
N CYS A 5 -3.70 14.33 -20.59
CA CYS A 5 -2.91 13.12 -20.79
C CYS A 5 -2.49 12.57 -19.42
N PHE A 6 -2.81 11.30 -19.17
CA PHE A 6 -2.18 10.51 -18.11
C PHE A 6 -0.70 10.31 -18.44
N PRO A 7 0.22 10.41 -17.46
CA PRO A 7 1.63 10.10 -17.70
C PRO A 7 1.79 8.58 -17.87
N THR A 8 2.37 8.18 -19.00
CA THR A 8 2.86 6.83 -19.24
C THR A 8 3.94 6.47 -18.21
N LEU A 9 3.76 5.36 -17.50
CA LEU A 9 4.79 4.78 -16.63
C LEU A 9 6.03 4.42 -17.48
N PRO A 10 7.26 4.77 -17.05
CA PRO A 10 8.46 4.43 -17.81
C PRO A 10 8.74 2.93 -17.72
N THR A 11 8.85 2.27 -18.87
CA THR A 11 9.36 0.92 -19.03
C THR A 11 10.89 0.96 -18.91
N ALA A 12 11.44 0.46 -17.80
CA ALA A 12 12.87 0.20 -17.68
C ALA A 12 13.19 -1.23 -18.18
N PRO A 13 14.29 -1.45 -18.91
CA PRO A 13 14.63 -2.78 -19.41
C PRO A 13 15.10 -3.70 -18.27
N LEU A 14 14.58 -4.93 -18.29
CA LEU A 14 14.97 -6.03 -17.40
C LEU A 14 16.40 -6.49 -17.75
N GLY A 15 17.35 -6.25 -16.84
CA GLY A 15 18.72 -6.72 -16.98
C GLY A 15 19.44 -6.81 -15.64
N GLY A 16 19.69 -8.05 -15.19
CA GLY A 16 20.67 -8.40 -14.16
C GLY A 16 20.19 -8.26 -12.72
N GLY A 17 20.19 -9.38 -11.98
CA GLY A 17 19.81 -9.44 -10.57
C GLY A 17 20.45 -8.35 -9.73
N ALA A 18 19.65 -7.36 -9.34
CA ALA A 18 20.03 -6.31 -8.42
C ALA A 18 19.73 -6.80 -7.01
N TRP A 19 20.77 -7.28 -6.34
CA TRP A 19 20.80 -7.28 -4.89
C TRP A 19 20.37 -5.89 -4.42
N VAL A 20 19.43 -5.83 -3.47
CA VAL A 20 19.19 -4.63 -2.68
C VAL A 20 20.54 -4.26 -2.07
N ARG A 21 21.24 -3.31 -2.68
CA ARG A 21 22.45 -2.75 -2.10
C ARG A 21 21.98 -1.96 -0.90
N PHE A 22 22.28 -2.46 0.30
CA PHE A 22 22.24 -1.63 1.50
C PHE A 22 22.94 -0.30 1.18
N PRO A 23 22.33 0.85 1.49
CA PRO A 23 23.02 2.11 1.32
C PRO A 23 24.35 2.07 2.09
N PRO A 24 25.40 2.74 1.60
CA PRO A 24 26.66 2.80 2.33
C PRO A 24 26.41 3.29 3.76
N PRO A 25 27.17 2.78 4.76
CA PRO A 25 27.01 3.21 6.14
C PRO A 25 27.04 4.74 6.22
N CYS A 26 26.13 5.29 7.03
CA CYS A 26 25.92 6.72 7.24
C CYS A 26 27.22 7.52 7.14
N SER A 27 27.23 8.53 6.26
CA SER A 27 28.23 9.60 6.33
C SER A 27 28.22 10.20 7.74
N PRO A 28 29.39 10.47 8.35
CA PRO A 28 29.53 10.85 9.77
C PRO A 28 28.82 12.17 10.19
N GLU A 29 28.18 12.87 9.25
CA GLU A 29 27.40 14.10 9.49
C GLU A 29 25.89 13.85 9.69
N ARG A 30 25.40 12.61 9.57
CA ARG A 30 23.96 12.33 9.70
C ARG A 30 23.58 12.09 11.16
N SER A 31 22.71 12.95 11.71
CA SER A 31 22.14 12.78 13.03
C SER A 31 21.30 11.51 13.11
N CYS A 32 21.28 10.87 14.28
CA CYS A 32 20.38 9.76 14.60
C CYS A 32 18.91 10.13 14.30
N VAL A 33 18.11 9.15 13.88
CA VAL A 33 16.67 9.33 13.66
C VAL A 33 15.99 9.87 14.91
N GLN A 34 15.18 10.93 14.78
CA GLN A 34 14.45 11.49 15.92
C GLN A 34 13.10 10.80 16.09
N THR A 35 12.82 10.25 17.28
CA THR A 35 11.50 9.69 17.60
C THR A 35 10.63 10.78 18.22
N LEU A 36 9.54 11.14 17.55
CA LEU A 36 8.58 12.17 17.93
C LEU A 36 7.32 11.48 18.47
N ARG A 37 7.08 11.57 19.77
CA ARG A 37 6.06 10.79 20.49
C ARG A 37 4.73 11.51 20.67
N ASN A 38 4.64 12.79 20.35
CA ASN A 38 3.42 13.58 20.46
C ASN A 38 3.38 14.70 19.40
N ILE A 39 2.22 15.33 19.27
CA ILE A 39 1.98 16.39 18.29
C ILE A 39 2.90 17.60 18.51
N ASP A 40 3.24 17.95 19.75
CA ASP A 40 4.06 19.13 20.04
C ASP A 40 5.53 18.93 19.69
N GLU A 41 6.07 17.73 19.92
CA GLU A 41 7.38 17.31 19.42
C GLU A 41 7.44 17.36 17.90
N LEU A 42 6.39 16.87 17.21
CA LEU A 42 6.31 16.95 15.75
C LEU A 42 6.26 18.40 15.25
N ARG A 43 5.48 19.26 15.88
CA ARG A 43 5.40 20.68 15.52
C ARG A 43 6.74 21.38 15.72
N THR A 44 7.41 21.10 16.83
CA THR A 44 8.75 21.64 17.14
C THR A 44 9.76 21.20 16.09
N TRP A 45 9.76 19.90 15.76
CA TRP A 45 10.62 19.35 14.72
C TRP A 45 10.31 19.98 13.35
N ARG A 46 9.04 20.09 12.97
CA ARG A 46 8.63 20.67 11.69
C ARG A 46 9.05 22.13 11.57
N ALA A 47 8.92 22.91 12.63
CA ALA A 47 9.34 24.31 12.68
C ALA A 47 10.85 24.46 12.50
N ALA A 48 11.66 23.58 13.11
CA ALA A 48 13.11 23.56 12.91
C ALA A 48 13.51 23.20 11.45
N HIS A 49 12.63 22.54 10.71
CA HIS A 49 12.84 22.15 9.30
C HIS A 49 12.01 22.99 8.32
N ALA A 50 11.49 24.16 8.72
CA ALA A 50 10.51 24.93 7.94
C ALA A 50 10.90 25.21 6.48
N GLN A 51 12.20 25.37 6.20
CA GLN A 51 12.75 25.66 4.87
C GLN A 51 13.13 24.40 4.06
N ARG A 52 12.98 23.20 4.62
CA ARG A 52 13.30 21.94 3.96
C ARG A 52 12.05 21.31 3.37
N THR A 53 12.21 20.68 2.21
CA THR A 53 11.19 19.85 1.59
C THR A 53 11.02 18.58 2.42
N VAL A 54 9.79 18.25 2.79
CA VAL A 54 9.46 17.10 3.62
C VAL A 54 8.71 16.06 2.79
N ALA A 55 9.21 14.84 2.75
CA ALA A 55 8.46 13.67 2.32
C ALA A 55 7.94 12.90 3.55
N VAL A 56 6.71 12.39 3.46
CA VAL A 56 6.15 11.50 4.48
C VAL A 56 5.87 10.11 3.91
N VAL A 57 6.15 9.08 4.71
CA VAL A 57 5.74 7.69 4.46
C VAL A 57 4.83 7.26 5.60
N PRO A 58 3.50 7.32 5.42
CA PRO A 58 2.56 6.89 6.44
C PRO A 58 2.51 5.37 6.56
N THR A 59 2.73 4.83 7.76
CA THR A 59 2.69 3.38 8.03
C THR A 59 1.92 3.07 9.32
N MET A 60 1.58 1.80 9.51
CA MET A 60 1.07 1.28 10.78
C MET A 60 2.16 0.58 11.62
N GLY A 61 3.44 0.70 11.24
CA GLY A 61 4.56 -0.06 11.83
C GLY A 61 4.74 -1.43 11.19
N ALA A 62 5.50 -2.31 11.85
CA ALA A 62 5.85 -3.64 11.35
C ALA A 62 6.51 -3.56 9.96
N LEU A 63 7.58 -2.76 9.90
CA LEU A 63 8.24 -2.40 8.66
C LEU A 63 8.87 -3.64 8.00
N HIS A 64 8.84 -3.64 6.67
CA HIS A 64 9.38 -4.70 5.82
C HIS A 64 9.99 -4.09 4.57
N ALA A 65 10.60 -4.88 3.69
CA ALA A 65 11.30 -4.36 2.51
C ALA A 65 10.41 -3.49 1.60
N GLY A 66 9.10 -3.80 1.52
CA GLY A 66 8.10 -2.90 0.92
C GLY A 66 8.13 -1.47 1.50
N HIS A 67 8.05 -1.32 2.83
CA HIS A 67 8.15 -0.02 3.49
C HIS A 67 9.52 0.66 3.28
N LEU A 68 10.62 -0.11 3.31
CA LEU A 68 11.96 0.42 3.05
C LEU A 68 12.09 1.00 1.64
N SER A 69 11.46 0.38 0.64
CA SER A 69 11.41 0.93 -0.72
C SER A 69 10.65 2.26 -0.80
N LEU A 70 9.61 2.45 0.02
CA LEU A 70 8.89 3.73 0.11
C LEU A 70 9.77 4.81 0.73
N ILE A 71 10.56 4.46 1.75
CA ILE A 71 11.52 5.37 2.40
C ILE A 71 12.63 5.77 1.42
N GLU A 72 13.18 4.81 0.67
CA GLU A 72 14.15 5.08 -0.38
C GLU A 72 13.58 6.02 -1.44
N ARG A 73 12.35 5.76 -1.90
CA ARG A 73 11.66 6.65 -2.84
C ARG A 73 11.45 8.04 -2.24
N ALA A 74 10.98 8.14 -0.99
CA ALA A 74 10.78 9.40 -0.29
C ALA A 74 12.08 10.22 -0.20
N ARG A 75 13.21 9.56 0.04
CA ARG A 75 14.53 10.20 0.10
C ARG A 75 14.95 10.84 -1.23
N SER A 76 14.53 10.27 -2.36
CA SER A 76 14.80 10.87 -3.69
C SER A 76 13.91 12.08 -4.01
N GLU A 77 12.87 12.33 -3.22
CA GLU A 77 11.82 13.32 -3.51
C GLU A 77 11.86 14.54 -2.58
N ALA A 78 12.66 14.50 -1.50
CA ALA A 78 12.67 15.53 -0.46
C ALA A 78 13.99 15.61 0.32
N ASP A 79 14.19 16.76 0.98
CA ASP A 79 15.37 17.01 1.82
C ASP A 79 15.35 16.20 3.12
N VAL A 80 14.15 16.03 3.71
CA VAL A 80 13.93 15.23 4.91
C VAL A 80 12.78 14.26 4.74
N VAL A 81 12.89 13.09 5.38
CA VAL A 81 11.89 12.02 5.37
C VAL A 81 11.35 11.80 6.77
N VAL A 82 10.02 11.83 6.87
CA VAL A 82 9.26 11.47 8.08
C VAL A 82 8.55 10.15 7.83
N VAL A 83 8.73 9.18 8.71
CA VAL A 83 7.90 7.97 8.75
C VAL A 83 6.88 8.14 9.87
N THR A 84 5.60 7.84 9.62
CA THR A 84 4.62 7.78 10.71
C THR A 84 4.37 6.32 11.07
N VAL A 85 4.32 6.00 12.36
CA VAL A 85 3.97 4.67 12.86
C VAL A 85 2.74 4.82 13.74
N PHE A 86 1.58 4.49 13.19
CA PHE A 86 0.31 4.61 13.90
C PHE A 86 -0.70 3.57 13.41
N VAL A 87 -0.98 2.56 14.25
CA VAL A 87 -2.08 1.60 14.00
C VAL A 87 -3.40 2.34 14.19
N ASN A 88 -4.07 2.67 13.07
CA ASN A 88 -5.24 3.52 13.06
C ASN A 88 -6.53 2.73 13.37
N PRO A 89 -7.11 2.78 14.58
CA PRO A 89 -8.24 1.92 14.95
C PRO A 89 -9.49 2.13 14.09
N ILE A 90 -9.73 3.35 13.57
CA ILE A 90 -10.97 3.65 12.83
C ILE A 90 -10.97 3.15 11.38
N GLN A 91 -9.88 2.55 10.90
CA GLN A 91 -9.83 1.87 9.61
C GLN A 91 -9.92 0.34 9.71
N PHE A 92 -10.02 -0.21 10.92
CA PHE A 92 -10.22 -1.65 11.12
C PHE A 92 -11.72 -1.93 11.25
N ASP A 93 -12.18 -2.86 10.44
CA ASP A 93 -13.52 -3.45 10.41
C ASP A 93 -13.59 -4.77 11.20
N ASP A 94 -12.43 -5.36 11.49
CA ASP A 94 -12.26 -6.55 12.33
C ASP A 94 -11.47 -6.19 13.60
N ALA A 95 -12.08 -6.46 14.76
CA ALA A 95 -11.47 -6.22 16.07
C ALA A 95 -10.29 -7.16 16.34
N GLU A 96 -10.36 -8.41 15.87
CA GLU A 96 -9.29 -9.39 16.05
C GLU A 96 -8.06 -9.01 15.19
N ASP A 97 -8.26 -8.50 13.97
CA ASP A 97 -7.18 -7.95 13.13
C ASP A 97 -6.50 -6.73 13.78
N LEU A 98 -7.28 -5.87 14.47
CA LEU A 98 -6.73 -4.73 15.20
C LEU A 98 -5.92 -5.18 16.42
N GLU A 99 -6.44 -6.11 17.22
CA GLU A 99 -5.77 -6.60 18.42
C GLU A 99 -4.52 -7.41 18.10
N SER A 100 -4.52 -8.17 17.01
CA SER A 100 -3.41 -8.99 16.55
C SER A 100 -2.41 -8.26 15.66
N TYR A 101 -2.60 -6.96 15.40
CA TYR A 101 -1.68 -6.20 14.54
C TYR A 101 -0.27 -6.13 15.18
N PRO A 102 0.81 -6.45 14.45
CA PRO A 102 2.14 -6.53 15.05
C PRO A 102 2.63 -5.17 15.59
N GLN A 103 3.23 -5.19 16.78
CA GLN A 103 3.80 -4.01 17.45
C GLN A 103 5.31 -4.18 17.61
N THR A 104 6.09 -3.65 16.67
CA THR A 104 7.56 -3.83 16.60
C THR A 104 8.30 -2.51 16.53
N LEU A 105 7.89 -1.53 17.36
CA LEU A 105 8.41 -0.16 17.28
C LEU A 105 9.93 -0.07 17.40
N ASP A 106 10.57 -0.87 18.25
CA ASP A 106 12.04 -0.84 18.40
C ASP A 106 12.74 -1.31 17.12
N ASP A 107 12.25 -2.37 16.48
CA ASP A 107 12.74 -2.85 15.18
C ASP A 107 12.46 -1.83 14.07
N ASP A 108 11.29 -1.20 14.09
CA ASP A 108 10.91 -0.16 13.14
C ASP A 108 11.84 1.06 13.25
N ILE A 109 12.24 1.46 14.47
CA ILE A 109 13.22 2.54 14.70
C ILE A 109 14.59 2.18 14.14
N ILE A 110 15.06 0.93 14.36
CA ILE A 110 16.34 0.45 13.83
C ILE A 110 16.31 0.48 12.30
N ALA A 111 15.25 -0.07 11.69
CA ALA A 111 15.09 -0.11 10.24
C ALA A 111 15.04 1.31 9.62
N CYS A 112 14.29 2.23 10.24
CA CYS A 112 14.25 3.63 9.82
C CYS A 112 15.60 4.32 9.94
N SER A 113 16.34 4.08 11.03
CA SER A 113 17.69 4.63 11.22
C SER A 113 18.65 4.16 10.13
N GLN A 114 18.64 2.87 9.80
CA GLN A 114 19.46 2.28 8.73
C GLN A 114 19.07 2.78 7.33
N ALA A 115 17.78 3.01 7.09
CA ALA A 115 17.27 3.61 5.86
C ALA A 115 17.48 5.13 5.79
N GLY A 116 18.06 5.72 6.84
CA GLY A 116 18.39 7.13 6.92
C GLY A 116 17.19 8.05 7.06
N VAL A 117 16.11 7.63 7.73
CA VAL A 117 14.95 8.48 8.07
C VAL A 117 15.36 9.60 9.03
N ASP A 118 14.84 10.82 8.84
CA ASP A 118 15.18 11.96 9.72
C ASP A 118 14.33 11.97 10.99
N ALA A 119 13.05 11.62 10.89
CA ALA A 119 12.15 11.51 12.03
C ALA A 119 11.09 10.40 11.90
N ILE A 120 10.73 9.81 13.02
CA ILE A 120 9.64 8.86 13.16
C ILE A 120 8.58 9.47 14.07
N PHE A 121 7.36 9.63 13.56
CA PHE A 121 6.24 10.14 14.33
C PHE A 121 5.37 8.99 14.85
N VAL A 122 5.27 8.87 16.17
CA VAL A 122 4.58 7.79 16.89
C VAL A 122 3.56 8.39 17.88
N PRO A 123 2.46 8.99 17.39
CA PRO A 123 1.50 9.64 18.27
C PRO A 123 0.70 8.63 19.10
N PRO A 124 0.33 8.98 20.35
CA PRO A 124 -0.63 8.19 21.10
C PRO A 124 -2.02 8.31 20.49
N ARG A 125 -2.81 7.24 20.57
CA ARG A 125 -4.21 7.21 20.11
C ARG A 125 -5.05 8.35 20.66
N ALA A 126 -4.86 8.71 21.93
CA ALA A 126 -5.63 9.76 22.60
C ALA A 126 -5.38 11.16 22.02
N GLU A 127 -4.21 11.43 21.42
CA GLU A 127 -3.94 12.69 20.73
C GLU A 127 -4.53 12.69 19.31
N MET A 128 -4.49 11.54 18.63
CA MET A 128 -5.10 11.41 17.30
C MET A 128 -6.62 11.46 17.39
N TYR A 129 -7.21 10.81 18.38
CA TYR A 129 -8.65 10.67 18.58
C TYR A 129 -9.03 10.93 20.06
N PRO A 130 -9.14 12.20 20.47
CA PRO A 130 -9.57 12.56 21.82
C PRO A 130 -11.04 12.15 22.09
N ASN A 131 -11.43 12.13 23.36
CA ASN A 131 -12.80 11.83 23.75
C ASN A 131 -13.80 12.77 23.04
N GLY A 132 -14.83 12.19 22.43
CA GLY A 132 -15.82 12.93 21.65
C GLY A 132 -15.42 13.24 20.20
N TYR A 133 -14.36 12.61 19.68
CA TYR A 133 -13.93 12.76 18.28
C TYR A 133 -15.08 12.46 17.30
N CYS A 134 -15.47 13.45 16.49
CA CYS A 134 -16.65 13.37 15.62
C CYS A 134 -16.42 13.87 14.18
N THR A 135 -15.18 14.20 13.81
CA THR A 135 -14.84 14.72 12.47
C THR A 135 -14.24 13.64 11.59
N PHE A 136 -14.78 13.46 10.39
CA PHE A 136 -14.33 12.43 9.46
C PHE A 136 -14.29 12.98 8.05
N THR A 137 -13.43 12.38 7.24
CA THR A 137 -13.34 12.63 5.80
C THR A 137 -13.75 11.35 5.09
N GLU A 138 -14.45 11.48 3.98
CA GLU A 138 -14.93 10.35 3.20
C GLU A 138 -14.92 10.71 1.72
N VAL A 139 -14.43 9.81 0.89
CA VAL A 139 -14.57 9.85 -0.56
C VAL A 139 -15.70 8.89 -0.91
N VAL A 140 -16.72 9.37 -1.61
CA VAL A 140 -17.92 8.60 -1.95
C VAL A 140 -17.99 8.31 -3.45
N GLY A 141 -18.79 7.31 -3.80
CA GLY A 141 -19.02 6.89 -5.18
C GLY A 141 -18.13 5.70 -5.58
N PRO A 142 -17.98 5.46 -6.90
CA PRO A 142 -17.39 4.22 -7.42
C PRO A 142 -16.02 3.85 -6.83
N LEU A 143 -15.18 4.85 -6.49
CA LEU A 143 -13.86 4.61 -5.92
C LEU A 143 -13.89 3.84 -4.60
N SER A 144 -14.92 4.03 -3.78
CA SER A 144 -15.05 3.46 -2.43
C SER A 144 -16.24 2.52 -2.28
N SER A 145 -17.06 2.33 -3.33
CA SER A 145 -18.23 1.44 -3.30
C SER A 145 -18.00 0.07 -3.94
N THR A 146 -16.77 -0.23 -4.38
CA THR A 146 -16.36 -1.52 -4.98
C THR A 146 -15.13 -2.08 -4.29
N LEU A 147 -14.73 -3.32 -4.62
CA LEU A 147 -13.53 -3.99 -4.10
C LEU A 147 -13.44 -3.92 -2.56
N CYS A 148 -12.28 -3.54 -2.01
CA CYS A 148 -12.08 -3.40 -0.56
C CYS A 148 -13.05 -2.40 0.08
N GLY A 149 -13.57 -1.42 -0.67
CA GLY A 149 -14.54 -0.46 -0.14
C GLY A 149 -15.90 -1.09 0.13
N ALA A 150 -16.33 -2.00 -0.75
CA ALA A 150 -17.53 -2.80 -0.56
C ALA A 150 -17.35 -3.87 0.52
N SER A 151 -16.22 -4.60 0.48
CA SER A 151 -15.92 -5.67 1.46
C SER A 151 -15.66 -5.15 2.87
N ARG A 152 -15.21 -3.89 3.02
CA ARG A 152 -14.79 -3.31 4.30
C ARG A 152 -15.49 -1.97 4.58
N PRO A 153 -16.79 -1.98 4.91
CA PRO A 153 -17.55 -0.75 5.16
C PRO A 153 -16.90 0.15 6.20
N GLY A 154 -16.69 1.43 5.84
CA GLY A 154 -16.06 2.43 6.72
C GLY A 154 -14.52 2.42 6.72
N HIS A 155 -13.85 1.41 6.15
CA HIS A 155 -12.39 1.33 6.08
C HIS A 155 -11.76 2.60 5.48
N PHE A 156 -12.21 3.01 4.29
CA PHE A 156 -11.64 4.17 3.60
C PHE A 156 -12.00 5.52 4.23
N ARG A 157 -13.12 5.62 4.95
CA ARG A 157 -13.41 6.79 5.82
C ARG A 157 -12.37 6.88 6.94
N GLY A 158 -11.99 5.75 7.53
CA GLY A 158 -10.92 5.66 8.51
C GLY A 158 -9.56 6.08 7.93
N VAL A 159 -9.21 5.56 6.74
CA VAL A 159 -7.96 5.89 6.04
C VAL A 159 -7.88 7.37 5.67
N THR A 160 -8.89 7.90 4.98
CA THR A 160 -8.88 9.31 4.54
C THR A 160 -8.86 10.27 5.73
N THR A 161 -9.57 9.95 6.81
CA THR A 161 -9.53 10.72 8.06
C THR A 161 -8.13 10.75 8.67
N VAL A 162 -7.46 9.60 8.84
CA VAL A 162 -6.13 9.59 9.45
C VAL A 162 -5.07 10.22 8.56
N VAL A 163 -5.12 9.97 7.25
CA VAL A 163 -4.16 10.53 6.29
C VAL A 163 -4.26 12.05 6.24
N LEU A 164 -5.47 12.60 6.17
CA LEU A 164 -5.67 14.06 6.19
C LEU A 164 -5.13 14.68 7.50
N LYS A 165 -5.38 14.04 8.65
CA LYS A 165 -4.83 14.50 9.93
C LYS A 165 -3.30 14.47 9.93
N LEU A 166 -2.70 13.37 9.48
CA LEU A 166 -1.24 13.25 9.40
C LEU A 166 -0.66 14.33 8.46
N PHE A 167 -1.31 14.65 7.34
CA PHE A 167 -0.84 15.70 6.44
C PHE A 167 -0.98 17.10 7.04
N ASN A 168 -2.03 17.36 7.82
CA ASN A 168 -2.17 18.62 8.56
C ASN A 168 -1.10 18.78 9.65
N LEU A 169 -0.65 17.68 10.25
CA LEU A 169 0.36 17.66 11.31
C LEU A 169 1.79 17.73 10.75
N VAL A 170 2.11 16.86 9.79
CA VAL A 170 3.45 16.75 9.20
C VAL A 170 3.71 17.86 8.19
N GLN A 171 2.67 18.37 7.50
CA GLN A 171 2.78 19.37 6.44
C GLN A 171 3.81 19.02 5.36
N PRO A 172 3.73 17.82 4.76
CA PRO A 172 4.69 17.37 3.77
C PRO A 172 4.44 18.08 2.43
N GLN A 173 5.46 18.08 1.57
CA GLN A 173 5.30 18.44 0.15
C GLN A 173 5.07 17.18 -0.69
N VAL A 174 5.56 16.02 -0.22
CA VAL A 174 5.46 14.74 -0.89
C VAL A 174 4.95 13.68 0.09
N ALA A 175 4.04 12.82 -0.35
CA ALA A 175 3.67 11.63 0.40
C ALA A 175 3.84 10.39 -0.48
N VAL A 176 4.48 9.36 0.05
CA VAL A 176 4.77 8.12 -0.68
C VAL A 176 3.90 7.00 -0.15
N PHE A 177 3.15 6.34 -1.04
CA PHE A 177 2.30 5.19 -0.73
C PHE A 177 2.65 4.03 -1.66
N GLY A 178 2.45 2.80 -1.18
CA GLY A 178 2.65 1.59 -1.97
C GLY A 178 1.49 1.35 -2.93
N GLU A 179 1.82 0.91 -4.15
CA GLU A 179 0.88 0.48 -5.18
C GLU A 179 0.06 -0.72 -4.72
N LYS A 180 0.60 -1.60 -3.85
CA LYS A 180 -0.10 -2.79 -3.32
C LYS A 180 -1.53 -2.48 -2.89
N ASP A 181 -1.74 -1.36 -2.23
CA ASP A 181 -3.04 -0.86 -1.80
C ASP A 181 -3.56 0.20 -2.81
N LEU A 182 -3.66 -0.16 -4.09
CA LEU A 182 -3.89 0.79 -5.21
C LEU A 182 -5.18 1.58 -5.05
N GLN A 183 -6.27 0.92 -4.62
CA GLN A 183 -7.54 1.57 -4.32
C GLN A 183 -7.38 2.65 -3.23
N GLN A 184 -6.61 2.37 -2.19
CA GLN A 184 -6.28 3.36 -1.16
C GLN A 184 -5.53 4.54 -1.77
N ALA A 185 -4.50 4.29 -2.59
CA ALA A 185 -3.71 5.36 -3.19
C ALA A 185 -4.57 6.28 -4.08
N LEU A 186 -5.47 5.73 -4.90
CA LEU A 186 -6.36 6.52 -5.76
C LEU A 186 -7.45 7.26 -4.97
N ILE A 187 -7.99 6.67 -3.90
CA ILE A 187 -8.91 7.35 -2.98
C ILE A 187 -8.21 8.53 -2.30
N ILE A 188 -6.98 8.34 -1.82
CA ILE A 188 -6.18 9.43 -1.23
C ILE A 188 -5.93 10.50 -2.28
N GLN A 189 -5.52 10.13 -3.49
CA GLN A 189 -5.31 11.08 -4.59
C GLN A 189 -6.56 11.92 -4.88
N ARG A 190 -7.74 11.29 -4.91
CA ARG A 190 -9.02 11.98 -5.06
C ARG A 190 -9.27 12.95 -3.90
N MET A 191 -9.08 12.51 -2.65
CA MET A 191 -9.22 13.37 -1.47
C MET A 191 -8.30 14.60 -1.55
N LEU A 192 -7.03 14.43 -1.92
CA LEU A 192 -6.07 15.55 -2.01
C LEU A 192 -6.49 16.55 -3.08
N SER A 193 -6.94 16.06 -4.24
CA SER A 193 -7.45 16.90 -5.33
C SER A 193 -8.68 17.70 -4.90
N ASP A 194 -9.70 17.02 -4.36
CA ASP A 194 -10.99 17.65 -4.05
C ASP A 194 -10.88 18.65 -2.88
N LEU A 195 -10.02 18.37 -1.90
CA LEU A 195 -9.80 19.23 -0.73
C LEU A 195 -8.63 20.22 -0.92
N HIS A 196 -8.02 20.29 -2.10
CA HIS A 196 -6.89 21.15 -2.42
C HIS A 196 -5.72 21.01 -1.42
N VAL A 197 -5.46 19.79 -0.96
CA VAL A 197 -4.36 19.51 -0.03
C VAL A 197 -3.05 19.62 -0.82
N PRO A 198 -2.11 20.51 -0.43
CA PRO A 198 -0.92 20.82 -1.24
C PRO A 198 0.18 19.75 -1.07
N VAL A 199 -0.17 18.49 -1.29
CA VAL A 199 0.72 17.32 -1.17
C VAL A 199 0.75 16.59 -2.49
N ARG A 200 1.96 16.38 -3.03
CA ARG A 200 2.16 15.52 -4.19
C ARG A 200 2.20 14.06 -3.76
N LEU A 201 1.24 13.26 -4.23
CA LEU A 201 1.23 11.82 -4.00
C LEU A 201 2.17 11.11 -4.97
N VAL A 202 3.07 10.28 -4.44
CA VAL A 202 3.91 9.37 -5.20
C VAL A 202 3.48 7.94 -4.87
N VAL A 203 3.07 7.20 -5.90
CA VAL A 203 2.74 5.78 -5.78
C VAL A 203 3.97 4.98 -6.20
N ALA A 204 4.52 4.19 -5.29
CA ALA A 204 5.70 3.37 -5.53
C ALA A 204 5.30 1.90 -5.78
N PRO A 205 6.02 1.17 -6.65
CA PRO A 205 5.62 -0.17 -7.07
C PRO A 205 5.47 -1.18 -5.92
N THR A 206 4.64 -2.19 -6.13
CA THR A 206 4.52 -3.31 -5.19
C THR A 206 5.82 -4.10 -5.11
N ILE A 207 6.40 -4.20 -3.91
CA ILE A 207 7.55 -5.09 -3.66
C ILE A 207 7.02 -6.49 -3.34
N ARG A 208 7.60 -7.48 -4.02
CA ARG A 208 7.27 -8.89 -3.89
C ARG A 208 8.45 -9.66 -3.29
N ASP A 209 8.14 -10.75 -2.62
CA ASP A 209 9.11 -11.75 -2.22
C ASP A 209 9.63 -12.51 -3.46
N ILE A 210 10.69 -13.31 -3.33
CA ILE A 210 11.33 -14.02 -4.45
C ILE A 210 10.39 -14.98 -5.17
N ASP A 211 9.35 -15.43 -4.48
CA ASP A 211 8.32 -16.34 -4.98
C ASP A 211 7.09 -15.63 -5.59
N GLY A 212 7.11 -14.29 -5.60
CA GLY A 212 6.07 -13.46 -6.19
C GLY A 212 5.01 -12.94 -5.22
N LEU A 213 4.97 -13.43 -3.97
CA LEU A 213 3.99 -12.96 -3.00
C LEU A 213 4.22 -11.48 -2.68
N PRO A 214 3.20 -10.60 -2.74
CA PRO A 214 3.38 -9.21 -2.35
C PRO A 214 3.71 -9.11 -0.85
N LEU A 215 4.72 -8.30 -0.51
CA LEU A 215 5.11 -8.12 0.88
C LEU A 215 4.03 -7.38 1.67
N SER A 216 3.72 -7.90 2.85
CA SER A 216 2.72 -7.35 3.75
C SER A 216 3.11 -7.66 5.19
N SER A 217 2.89 -6.72 6.11
CA SER A 217 3.05 -6.97 7.54
C SER A 217 2.14 -8.08 8.04
N ARG A 218 1.02 -8.35 7.34
CA ARG A 218 0.12 -9.47 7.65
C ARG A 218 0.69 -10.85 7.29
N ASN A 219 1.70 -10.94 6.42
CA ASN A 219 2.25 -12.24 6.00
C ASN A 219 2.89 -13.02 7.16
N VAL A 220 3.34 -12.32 8.21
CA VAL A 220 3.93 -12.96 9.41
C VAL A 220 2.94 -13.79 10.22
N ARG A 221 1.63 -13.63 9.96
CA ARG A 221 0.55 -14.37 10.61
C ARG A 221 0.19 -15.66 9.88
N LEU A 222 0.66 -15.85 8.65
CA LEU A 222 0.43 -17.08 7.90
C LEU A 222 1.26 -18.21 8.50
N GLY A 223 0.66 -19.39 8.66
CA GLY A 223 1.43 -20.60 8.91
C GLY A 223 2.26 -20.98 7.69
N GLU A 224 3.17 -21.94 7.83
CA GLU A 224 3.97 -22.43 6.70
C GLU A 224 3.07 -22.92 5.54
N GLU A 225 2.02 -23.67 5.85
CA GLU A 225 1.05 -24.15 4.86
C GLU A 225 0.25 -22.99 4.24
N GLY A 226 -0.25 -22.06 5.06
CA GLY A 226 -0.96 -20.88 4.57
C GLY A 226 -0.10 -19.99 3.66
N ARG A 227 1.19 -19.84 3.97
CA ARG A 227 2.15 -19.10 3.14
C ARG A 227 2.38 -19.74 1.76
N LEU A 228 2.33 -21.07 1.68
CA LEU A 228 2.39 -21.79 0.40
C LEU A 228 1.09 -21.62 -0.39
N LYS A 229 -0.07 -21.71 0.26
CA LYS A 229 -1.37 -21.43 -0.38
C LYS A 229 -1.47 -20.00 -0.92
N ALA A 230 -0.90 -19.03 -0.21
CA ALA A 230 -0.88 -17.63 -0.63
C ALA A 230 -0.17 -17.40 -1.98
N LEU A 231 0.70 -18.32 -2.43
CA LEU A 231 1.33 -18.23 -3.74
C LEU A 231 0.36 -18.43 -4.91
N ALA A 232 -0.84 -18.95 -4.66
CA ALA A 232 -1.89 -19.01 -5.66
C ALA A 232 -2.36 -17.63 -6.13
N LEU A 233 -2.24 -16.58 -5.29
CA LEU A 233 -2.63 -15.22 -5.65
C LEU A 233 -1.84 -14.69 -6.86
N PRO A 234 -0.50 -14.55 -6.76
CA PRO A 234 0.27 -14.03 -7.88
C PRO A 234 0.24 -15.00 -9.07
N ARG A 235 0.13 -16.32 -8.86
CA ARG A 235 -0.06 -17.31 -9.95
C ARG A 235 -1.35 -17.08 -10.74
N GLY A 236 -2.48 -16.94 -10.06
CA GLY A 236 -3.78 -16.70 -10.69
C GLY A 236 -3.80 -15.39 -11.47
N LEU A 237 -3.29 -14.31 -10.86
CA LEU A 237 -3.17 -13.02 -11.53
C LEU A 237 -2.30 -13.09 -12.80
N ASP A 238 -1.15 -13.77 -12.72
CA ASP A 238 -0.25 -13.91 -13.87
C ASP A 238 -0.85 -14.80 -14.96
N LYS A 239 -1.50 -15.91 -14.60
CA LYS A 239 -2.20 -16.80 -15.54
C LYS A 239 -3.32 -16.04 -16.28
N ALA A 240 -4.13 -15.26 -15.56
CA ALA A 240 -5.16 -14.43 -16.16
C ALA A 240 -4.58 -13.34 -17.07
N ASN A 241 -3.48 -12.69 -16.68
CA ASN A 241 -2.82 -11.70 -17.51
C ASN A 241 -2.21 -12.29 -18.79
N ARG A 242 -1.69 -13.52 -18.74
CA ARG A 242 -1.23 -14.25 -19.94
C ARG A 242 -2.40 -14.62 -20.85
N ALA A 243 -3.50 -15.13 -20.30
CA ALA A 243 -4.72 -15.40 -21.08
C ALA A 243 -5.25 -14.13 -21.77
N PHE A 244 -5.19 -12.99 -21.07
CA PHE A 244 -5.50 -11.70 -21.66
C PHE A 244 -4.56 -11.33 -22.81
N ALA A 245 -3.25 -11.52 -22.65
CA ALA A 245 -2.27 -11.30 -23.70
C ALA A 245 -2.48 -12.23 -24.92
N ASP A 246 -3.02 -13.43 -24.70
CA ASP A 246 -3.38 -14.40 -25.73
C ASP A 246 -4.75 -14.13 -26.39
N GLY A 247 -5.46 -13.09 -25.93
CA GLY A 247 -6.67 -12.56 -26.58
C GLY A 247 -7.98 -12.81 -25.83
N GLU A 248 -7.96 -13.38 -24.63
CA GLU A 248 -9.17 -13.48 -23.81
C GLU A 248 -9.50 -12.12 -23.18
N THR A 249 -10.66 -11.57 -23.49
CA THR A 249 -11.08 -10.25 -22.97
C THR A 249 -12.29 -10.33 -22.07
N THR A 250 -13.02 -11.46 -22.03
CA THR A 250 -14.22 -11.56 -21.21
C THR A 250 -13.83 -11.61 -19.73
N SER A 251 -14.20 -10.58 -18.96
CA SER A 251 -13.78 -10.42 -17.57
C SER A 251 -14.10 -11.61 -16.69
N ILE A 252 -15.29 -12.21 -16.86
CA ILE A 252 -15.70 -13.36 -16.03
C ILE A 252 -14.76 -14.55 -16.23
N LYS A 253 -14.23 -14.78 -17.44
CA LYS A 253 -13.29 -15.86 -17.69
C LYS A 253 -11.90 -15.58 -17.11
N LEU A 254 -11.46 -14.32 -17.16
CA LEU A 254 -10.21 -13.91 -16.50
C LEU A 254 -10.30 -14.09 -14.98
N VAL A 255 -11.46 -13.78 -14.41
CA VAL A 255 -11.78 -14.03 -13.00
C VAL A 255 -11.82 -15.53 -12.70
N GLU A 256 -12.49 -16.34 -13.53
CA GLU A 256 -12.53 -17.81 -13.39
C GLU A 256 -11.13 -18.43 -13.31
N ILE A 257 -10.17 -17.98 -14.12
CA ILE A 257 -8.77 -18.42 -14.05
C ILE A 257 -8.15 -18.17 -12.67
N VAL A 258 -8.44 -17.01 -12.06
CA VAL A 258 -7.96 -16.69 -10.71
C VAL A 258 -8.63 -17.61 -9.68
N TYR A 259 -9.93 -17.84 -9.80
CA TYR A 259 -10.67 -18.74 -8.90
C TYR A 259 -10.17 -20.19 -9.00
N GLU A 260 -9.88 -20.69 -10.20
CA GLU A 260 -9.33 -22.03 -10.41
C GLU A 260 -8.00 -22.22 -9.68
N GLU A 261 -7.10 -21.22 -9.70
CA GLU A 261 -5.84 -21.28 -8.96
C GLU A 261 -6.02 -21.21 -7.44
N LEU A 262 -7.02 -20.48 -6.96
CA LEU A 262 -7.22 -20.27 -5.53
C LEU A 262 -7.95 -21.44 -4.86
N LEU A 263 -9.02 -21.94 -5.50
CA LEU A 263 -9.95 -22.89 -4.88
C LEU A 263 -9.45 -24.34 -4.86
N VAL A 264 -8.32 -24.65 -5.53
CA VAL A 264 -7.65 -25.94 -5.37
C VAL A 264 -7.05 -26.12 -3.98
N HIS A 265 -6.84 -25.04 -3.23
CA HIS A 265 -6.26 -25.07 -1.90
C HIS A 265 -7.35 -25.03 -0.80
N PRO A 266 -7.53 -26.10 -0.01
CA PRO A 266 -8.51 -26.12 1.06
C PRO A 266 -8.25 -25.03 2.12
N GLY A 267 -9.32 -24.34 2.53
CA GLY A 267 -9.27 -23.25 3.51
C GLY A 267 -8.92 -21.87 2.94
N VAL A 268 -8.76 -21.74 1.62
CA VAL A 268 -8.74 -20.44 0.95
C VAL A 268 -10.17 -19.98 0.72
N GLU A 269 -10.51 -18.78 1.20
CA GLU A 269 -11.81 -18.14 0.98
C GLU A 269 -11.63 -16.89 0.13
N VAL A 270 -12.28 -16.80 -1.02
CA VAL A 270 -12.19 -15.63 -1.89
C VAL A 270 -13.20 -14.58 -1.44
N ASP A 271 -12.72 -13.38 -1.10
CA ASP A 271 -13.56 -12.21 -0.79
C ASP A 271 -14.08 -11.59 -2.09
N TYR A 272 -13.17 -11.28 -3.01
CA TYR A 272 -13.51 -10.90 -4.37
C TYR A 272 -12.36 -11.21 -5.34
N ALA A 273 -12.70 -11.36 -6.61
CA ALA A 273 -11.78 -11.23 -7.73
C ALA A 273 -12.54 -10.56 -8.88
N ASP A 274 -12.12 -9.36 -9.27
CA ASP A 274 -12.88 -8.52 -10.21
C ASP A 274 -11.96 -7.85 -11.23
N VAL A 275 -12.47 -7.68 -12.46
CA VAL A 275 -11.85 -6.81 -13.47
C VAL A 275 -12.60 -5.48 -13.51
N VAL A 276 -11.86 -4.40 -13.24
CA VAL A 276 -12.41 -3.05 -13.12
C VAL A 276 -11.57 -2.01 -13.84
N GLN A 277 -12.18 -0.89 -14.19
CA GLN A 277 -11.45 0.24 -14.77
C GLN A 277 -10.58 0.91 -13.70
N LEU A 278 -9.32 1.20 -14.02
CA LEU A 278 -8.38 1.78 -13.05
C LEU A 278 -8.83 3.14 -12.48
N HIS A 279 -9.49 3.99 -13.28
CA HIS A 279 -9.76 5.38 -12.90
C HIS A 279 -10.95 5.56 -11.94
N ASN A 280 -11.85 4.57 -11.84
CA ASN A 280 -13.06 4.65 -11.03
C ASN A 280 -13.45 3.33 -10.35
N PHE A 281 -12.73 2.24 -10.58
CA PHE A 281 -13.02 0.88 -10.13
C PHE A 281 -14.44 0.39 -10.50
N ALA A 282 -14.97 0.85 -11.64
CA ALA A 282 -16.21 0.33 -12.19
C ALA A 282 -15.97 -1.01 -12.92
N ASP A 283 -16.89 -1.94 -12.73
CA ASP A 283 -16.86 -3.26 -13.37
C ASP A 283 -16.88 -3.13 -14.89
N VAL A 284 -16.16 -4.02 -15.56
CA VAL A 284 -16.20 -4.17 -17.02
C VAL A 284 -16.53 -5.59 -17.39
N THR A 285 -17.33 -5.79 -18.44
CA THR A 285 -17.62 -7.12 -18.98
C THR A 285 -16.54 -7.60 -19.95
N GLU A 286 -15.91 -6.65 -20.65
CA GLU A 286 -14.82 -6.87 -21.58
C GLU A 286 -13.63 -6.01 -21.17
N ALA A 287 -12.57 -6.69 -20.75
CA ALA A 287 -11.32 -6.12 -20.30
C ALA A 287 -10.54 -5.47 -21.43
N LYS A 288 -9.79 -4.42 -21.09
CA LYS A 288 -8.84 -3.73 -21.98
C LYS A 288 -7.49 -3.62 -21.30
N ALA A 289 -6.46 -3.36 -22.10
CA ALA A 289 -5.13 -3.11 -21.57
C ALA A 289 -5.17 -1.90 -20.61
N GLY A 290 -4.64 -2.08 -19.41
CA GLY A 290 -4.68 -1.09 -18.33
C GLY A 290 -5.91 -1.16 -17.42
N ASP A 291 -6.89 -2.02 -17.70
CA ASP A 291 -7.87 -2.40 -16.68
C ASP A 291 -7.18 -3.22 -15.58
N LEU A 292 -7.75 -3.18 -14.39
CA LEU A 292 -7.20 -3.78 -13.18
C LEU A 292 -7.93 -5.09 -12.89
N LEU A 293 -7.18 -6.18 -12.80
CA LEU A 293 -7.65 -7.41 -12.16
C LEU A 293 -7.17 -7.39 -10.71
N ALA A 294 -8.11 -7.28 -9.77
CA ALA A 294 -7.83 -7.20 -8.34
C ALA A 294 -8.41 -8.39 -7.60
N VAL A 295 -7.71 -8.88 -6.59
CA VAL A 295 -8.12 -10.05 -5.79
C VAL A 295 -7.93 -9.79 -4.30
N ALA A 296 -8.87 -10.29 -3.50
CA ALA A 296 -8.75 -10.39 -2.06
C ALA A 296 -9.18 -11.79 -1.60
N VAL A 297 -8.40 -12.39 -0.68
CA VAL A 297 -8.69 -13.70 -0.11
C VAL A 297 -8.43 -13.72 1.38
N PHE A 298 -9.00 -14.70 2.07
CA PHE A 298 -8.64 -15.09 3.42
C PHE A 298 -7.90 -16.44 3.40
N ILE A 299 -6.76 -16.50 4.10
CA ILE A 299 -5.97 -17.72 4.32
C ILE A 299 -5.51 -17.69 5.77
N ASP A 300 -5.75 -18.76 6.54
CA ASP A 300 -5.47 -18.83 7.98
C ASP A 300 -6.09 -17.64 8.77
N GLY A 301 -7.26 -17.16 8.35
CA GLY A 301 -7.91 -15.97 8.92
C GLY A 301 -7.22 -14.64 8.59
N VAL A 302 -6.21 -14.64 7.72
CA VAL A 302 -5.49 -13.45 7.27
C VAL A 302 -6.04 -13.00 5.92
N ARG A 303 -6.54 -11.76 5.86
CA ARG A 303 -6.98 -11.15 4.59
C ARG A 303 -5.78 -10.63 3.78
N LEU A 304 -5.53 -11.25 2.64
CA LEU A 304 -4.50 -10.88 1.67
C LEU A 304 -5.14 -10.18 0.46
N ILE A 305 -4.40 -9.27 -0.16
CA ILE A 305 -4.82 -8.60 -1.39
C ILE A 305 -3.67 -8.56 -2.38
N ASP A 306 -3.99 -8.60 -3.67
CA ASP A 306 -3.06 -8.37 -4.76
C ASP A 306 -3.81 -7.87 -6.00
N HIS A 307 -3.09 -7.37 -6.99
CA HIS A 307 -3.68 -6.96 -8.26
C HIS A 307 -2.64 -6.97 -9.40
N ILE A 308 -3.14 -6.90 -10.63
CA ILE A 308 -2.32 -6.69 -11.82
C ILE A 308 -3.05 -5.81 -12.83
N LEU A 309 -2.30 -4.98 -13.57
CA LEU A 309 -2.82 -4.29 -14.75
C LEU A 309 -2.79 -5.25 -15.94
N LEU A 310 -3.94 -5.48 -16.55
CA LEU A 310 -4.07 -6.37 -17.71
C LEU A 310 -3.29 -5.81 -18.91
N GLY A 311 -2.55 -6.69 -19.58
CA GLY A 311 -1.60 -6.30 -20.64
C GLY A 311 -0.33 -5.63 -20.10
N GLY A 312 -0.16 -5.58 -18.78
CA GLY A 312 1.04 -5.16 -18.10
C GLY A 312 2.11 -6.26 -18.04
N PRO A 313 3.27 -5.97 -17.40
CA PRO A 313 4.33 -6.96 -17.24
C PRO A 313 3.85 -8.19 -16.44
N ALA A 314 4.35 -9.36 -16.82
CA ALA A 314 4.11 -10.61 -16.10
C ALA A 314 4.67 -10.54 -14.66
N LEU A 315 4.04 -11.27 -13.75
CA LEU A 315 4.55 -11.44 -12.38
C LEU A 315 5.58 -12.57 -12.36
N ALA A 316 6.65 -12.36 -11.59
CA ALA A 316 7.57 -13.46 -11.26
C ALA A 316 6.86 -14.39 -10.28
N VAL A 317 6.50 -15.59 -10.73
CA VAL A 317 5.77 -16.59 -9.94
C VAL A 317 6.53 -17.91 -9.89
N VAL A 318 6.47 -18.60 -8.75
CA VAL A 318 6.94 -19.98 -8.65
C VAL A 318 5.85 -20.91 -9.18
N PRO A 319 6.15 -21.79 -10.16
CA PRO A 319 5.20 -22.78 -10.63
C PRO A 319 4.74 -23.69 -9.49
N GLU A 320 3.53 -24.23 -9.61
CA GLU A 320 3.11 -25.30 -8.71
C GLU A 320 4.06 -26.49 -8.88
N ALA A 321 4.47 -27.12 -7.78
CA ALA A 321 5.24 -28.35 -7.84
C ALA A 321 4.28 -29.47 -8.21
N ASP A 322 4.55 -30.15 -9.34
CA ASP A 322 3.82 -31.35 -9.80
C ASP A 322 3.82 -32.47 -8.74
#